data_AF-A0ABD1X0L1-F1
#
_entry.id   AF-A0ABD1X0L1-F1
#
_cell.length_a   1.000
_cell.length_b   1.000
_cell.length_c   1.000
_cell.angle_alpha   90.00
_cell.angle_beta   90.00
_cell.angle_gamma   90.00
#
_symmetry.space_group_name_H-M   'P 1'
#
loop_
_entity.id
_entity.type
_entity.pdbx_description
1 polymer ?
#
loop_
_entity_poly.entity_id
_entity_poly.type
_entity_poly.pdbx_seq_one_letter_code
_entity_poly.pdbx_strand_id
1 'polypeptide(L)'
;MVKTPTSKVESFTRVEPTDRSGTELRYGPYEDRHPYSYSPRYLTGAVSRLPSVTSLAHAGARHSGIFSRVEYQSRPSISGVSSFKHLLAELPPRVHSVYYRDDIGNISSSRLRTNSRKSELLIEPRYPLFGGWKATFVIGYGVPLQDFLFELDDGSRYLNYTFGCPLSETVVDKLSFQRDQRTILSKLLLHVEQSLETKYSYLDVIGRTVVVLEKKNVVPEHNVPFQVYYNFNPMFMLAEPLMLVSAFFLFFVACIAYLHMDLSIRK
;
A
#
# COMPACT_ATOMS: atom_id res chain seq x y z
N MET A 1 29.66 -15.03 -8.14
CA MET A 1 29.06 -14.79 -9.47
C MET A 1 28.09 -13.62 -9.35
N VAL A 2 28.18 -12.65 -10.25
CA VAL A 2 27.39 -11.41 -10.28
C VAL A 2 26.81 -11.26 -11.69
N LYS A 3 25.54 -10.84 -11.81
CA LYS A 3 24.94 -10.48 -13.10
C LYS A 3 24.75 -8.97 -13.19
N THR A 4 25.12 -8.37 -14.31
CA THR A 4 24.99 -6.92 -14.55
C THR A 4 23.79 -6.62 -15.46
N PRO A 5 23.07 -5.49 -15.27
CA PRO A 5 21.92 -5.14 -16.11
C PRO A 5 22.26 -4.91 -17.59
N THR A 6 23.53 -4.61 -17.91
CA THR A 6 24.03 -4.49 -19.27
C THR A 6 25.39 -5.16 -19.42
N SER A 7 25.80 -5.44 -20.65
CA SER A 7 27.15 -5.93 -20.98
C SER A 7 28.22 -4.82 -20.97
N LYS A 8 27.83 -3.54 -20.84
CA LYS A 8 28.74 -2.38 -20.82
C LYS A 8 29.25 -2.10 -19.40
N VAL A 9 30.06 -3.03 -18.89
CA VAL A 9 30.82 -2.83 -17.64
C VAL A 9 32.08 -2.02 -17.95
N GLU A 10 32.14 -0.79 -17.45
CA GLU A 10 33.25 0.15 -17.67
C GLU A 10 34.48 -0.18 -16.82
N SER A 11 34.27 -0.52 -15.54
CA SER A 11 35.32 -0.97 -14.62
C SER A 11 34.79 -2.02 -13.63
N PHE A 12 35.68 -2.88 -13.16
CA PHE A 12 35.43 -3.85 -12.09
C PHE A 12 36.76 -4.23 -11.42
N THR A 13 36.74 -4.49 -10.12
CA THR A 13 37.93 -4.96 -9.39
C THR A 13 38.31 -6.35 -9.88
N ARG A 14 39.56 -6.54 -10.31
CA ARG A 14 40.08 -7.85 -10.68
C ARG A 14 40.75 -8.49 -9.47
N VAL A 15 40.31 -9.70 -9.11
CA VAL A 15 40.91 -10.52 -8.06
C VAL A 15 40.95 -11.95 -8.60
N GLU A 16 42.13 -12.51 -8.82
CA GLU A 16 42.24 -13.79 -9.52
C GLU A 16 41.80 -14.96 -8.62
N PRO A 17 41.03 -15.94 -9.14
CA PRO A 17 40.45 -15.99 -10.48
C PRO A 17 39.21 -15.09 -10.64
N THR A 18 39.19 -14.27 -11.70
CA THR A 18 38.01 -13.53 -12.20
C THR A 18 37.79 -13.90 -13.67
N ASP A 19 36.55 -14.21 -14.05
CA ASP A 19 36.13 -14.49 -15.43
C ASP A 19 34.90 -13.64 -15.82
N ARG A 20 34.74 -13.35 -17.12
CA ARG A 20 33.66 -12.49 -17.65
C ARG A 20 33.05 -13.09 -18.91
N SER A 21 31.76 -13.40 -18.86
CA SER A 21 30.98 -13.84 -20.01
C SER A 21 29.72 -12.99 -20.18
N GLY A 22 29.71 -12.10 -21.16
CA GLY A 22 28.57 -11.22 -21.48
C GLY A 22 28.18 -10.28 -20.33
N THR A 23 27.07 -10.61 -19.65
CA THR A 23 26.53 -9.92 -18.45
C THR A 23 26.90 -10.62 -17.14
N GLU A 24 27.66 -11.72 -17.18
CA GLU A 24 28.09 -12.47 -15.99
C GLU A 24 29.55 -12.17 -15.64
N LEU A 25 29.78 -11.81 -14.38
CA LEU A 25 31.11 -11.72 -13.76
C LEU A 25 31.27 -12.85 -12.74
N ARG A 26 32.25 -13.71 -12.95
CA ARG A 26 32.59 -14.84 -12.08
C ARG A 26 33.83 -14.47 -11.27
N TYR A 27 33.79 -14.80 -9.99
CA TYR A 27 34.80 -14.42 -8.99
C TYR A 27 35.02 -15.62 -8.09
N GLY A 28 36.27 -16.00 -7.90
CA GLY A 28 36.66 -17.20 -7.17
C GLY A 28 36.45 -18.51 -7.95
N PRO A 29 36.72 -19.68 -7.32
CA PRO A 29 36.95 -19.87 -5.90
C PRO A 29 38.18 -19.13 -5.33
N TYR A 30 38.12 -18.78 -4.05
CA TYR A 30 39.24 -18.21 -3.29
C TYR A 30 39.38 -19.02 -1.99
N GLU A 31 40.58 -19.51 -1.73
CA GLU A 31 40.94 -20.34 -0.57
C GLU A 31 41.34 -19.45 0.64
N ASP A 32 41.67 -20.06 1.78
CA ASP A 32 42.19 -19.42 3.01
C ASP A 32 41.54 -18.09 3.44
N ARG A 33 40.21 -18.11 3.57
CA ARG A 33 39.45 -16.97 4.10
C ARG A 33 39.45 -16.95 5.63
N HIS A 34 39.86 -15.83 6.22
CA HIS A 34 39.78 -15.64 7.67
C HIS A 34 38.34 -15.75 8.21
N PRO A 35 38.12 -16.34 9.41
CA PRO A 35 36.80 -16.46 10.01
C PRO A 35 36.12 -15.12 10.35
N TYR A 36 34.79 -15.12 10.39
CA TYR A 36 33.94 -14.07 10.97
C TYR A 36 34.14 -12.63 10.44
N SER A 37 34.19 -12.46 9.11
CA SER A 37 33.99 -11.16 8.47
C SER A 37 32.51 -10.71 8.48
N TYR A 38 31.86 -10.66 9.65
CA TYR A 38 30.51 -10.12 9.82
C TYR A 38 30.22 -9.62 11.25
N SER A 39 29.50 -8.50 11.36
CA SER A 39 29.00 -7.92 12.61
C SER A 39 27.55 -7.40 12.43
N PRO A 40 26.75 -7.24 13.51
CA PRO A 40 25.31 -7.53 13.47
C PRO A 40 24.37 -6.44 12.91
N ARG A 41 23.11 -6.84 12.64
CA ARG A 41 21.97 -6.01 12.20
C ARG A 41 20.76 -6.16 13.13
N TYR A 42 20.06 -5.07 13.47
CA TYR A 42 18.64 -5.09 13.93
C TYR A 42 17.92 -3.76 13.64
N LEU A 43 16.79 -3.76 12.90
CA LEU A 43 15.81 -2.65 12.77
C LEU A 43 14.39 -3.12 12.30
N THR A 44 13.46 -3.33 13.24
CA THR A 44 11.99 -2.99 13.25
C THR A 44 11.01 -3.04 12.01
N GLY A 45 9.96 -3.93 12.03
CA GLY A 45 8.55 -3.69 11.51
C GLY A 45 7.91 -4.50 10.30
N ALA A 46 6.61 -4.59 9.83
CA ALA A 46 5.17 -4.03 9.88
C ALA A 46 4.39 -3.04 8.85
N VAL A 47 3.04 -2.92 8.82
CA VAL A 47 2.26 -1.79 8.18
C VAL A 47 2.01 -1.79 6.62
N SER A 48 0.76 -2.03 6.11
CA SER A 48 0.25 -2.11 4.68
C SER A 48 -1.28 -1.95 4.22
N ARG A 49 -2.19 -1.12 4.81
CA ARG A 49 -3.52 -0.62 4.34
C ARG A 49 -4.01 0.72 5.00
N LEU A 50 -4.27 1.75 4.19
CA LEU A 50 -5.30 2.84 4.29
C LEU A 50 -5.72 3.10 2.80
N PRO A 51 -6.39 4.19 2.37
CA PRO A 51 -6.01 4.79 1.10
C PRO A 51 -4.49 5.03 1.13
N SER A 52 -3.72 4.22 0.40
CA SER A 52 -2.27 4.23 0.51
C SER A 52 -1.70 5.46 -0.20
N VAL A 53 -1.54 6.55 0.55
CA VAL A 53 -0.79 7.75 0.14
C VAL A 53 0.65 7.32 -0.13
N THR A 54 0.92 7.06 -1.40
CA THR A 54 2.17 6.52 -1.89
C THR A 54 3.00 7.70 -2.39
N SER A 55 4.02 8.09 -1.63
CA SER A 55 5.02 9.04 -2.11
C SER A 55 6.15 8.23 -2.75
N LEU A 56 6.14 8.18 -4.08
CA LEU A 56 7.14 7.47 -4.88
C LEU A 56 8.21 8.46 -5.34
N ALA A 57 9.48 8.17 -5.02
CA ALA A 57 10.63 8.93 -5.49
C ALA A 57 11.51 8.06 -6.40
N HIS A 58 11.96 8.62 -7.53
CA HIS A 58 12.92 7.90 -8.37
C HIS A 58 14.35 8.09 -7.83
N ALA A 59 14.85 7.09 -7.11
CA ALA A 59 16.20 7.06 -6.52
C ALA A 59 17.36 6.90 -7.53
N GLY A 60 17.10 7.01 -8.84
CA GLY A 60 18.12 6.94 -9.88
C GLY A 60 18.93 8.23 -10.02
N ALA A 61 19.89 8.23 -10.95
CA ALA A 61 20.77 9.37 -11.24
C ALA A 61 19.96 10.66 -11.45
N ARG A 62 20.20 11.67 -10.59
CA ARG A 62 19.41 12.90 -10.55
C ARG A 62 19.46 13.65 -11.88
N HIS A 63 18.30 14.04 -12.40
CA HIS A 63 18.23 14.83 -13.62
C HIS A 63 18.91 16.19 -13.44
N SER A 64 19.87 16.48 -14.32
CA SER A 64 20.65 17.71 -14.39
C SER A 64 20.25 18.54 -15.61
N GLY A 65 20.18 19.86 -15.46
CA GLY A 65 19.79 20.78 -16.53
C GLY A 65 18.30 21.13 -16.51
N ILE A 66 17.76 21.48 -17.69
CA ILE A 66 16.37 21.92 -17.88
C ILE A 66 15.59 20.81 -18.58
N PHE A 67 14.42 20.45 -18.03
CA PHE A 67 13.52 19.50 -18.69
C PHE A 67 12.83 20.14 -19.91
N SER A 68 13.16 19.68 -21.12
CA SER A 68 12.49 20.08 -22.36
C SER A 68 11.42 19.08 -22.77
N ARG A 69 10.14 19.48 -22.66
CA ARG A 69 9.00 18.65 -23.14
C ARG A 69 9.09 18.34 -24.64
N VAL A 70 9.57 19.30 -25.45
CA VAL A 70 9.72 19.14 -26.90
C VAL A 70 10.79 18.09 -27.23
N GLU A 71 11.92 18.11 -26.54
CA GLU A 71 12.97 17.10 -26.71
C GLU A 71 12.48 15.71 -26.26
N TYR A 72 11.83 15.65 -25.09
CA TYR A 72 11.27 14.43 -24.54
C TYR A 72 10.25 13.74 -25.45
N GLN A 73 9.41 14.53 -26.14
CA GLN A 73 8.41 14.02 -27.08
C GLN A 73 8.99 13.72 -28.47
N SER A 74 9.96 14.50 -28.96
CA SER A 74 10.58 14.30 -30.28
C SER A 74 11.66 13.22 -30.31
N ARG A 75 12.32 12.93 -29.17
CA ARG A 75 13.36 11.89 -29.04
C ARG A 75 13.15 10.98 -27.81
N PRO A 76 12.01 10.25 -27.71
CA PRO A 76 11.68 9.49 -26.50
C PRO A 76 12.67 8.35 -26.17
N SER A 77 13.39 7.86 -27.17
CA SER A 77 14.42 6.82 -27.10
C SER A 77 15.81 7.32 -26.70
N ILE A 78 15.98 8.63 -26.47
CA ILE A 78 17.23 9.25 -26.03
C ILE A 78 16.98 10.06 -24.76
N SER A 79 16.07 11.03 -24.82
CA SER A 79 15.76 11.96 -23.72
C SER A 79 14.94 11.30 -22.59
N GLY A 80 14.22 10.22 -22.88
CA GLY A 80 13.26 9.58 -21.96
C GLY A 80 13.50 8.09 -21.71
N VAL A 81 14.76 7.65 -21.65
CA VAL A 81 15.16 6.25 -21.36
C VAL A 81 15.23 5.99 -19.86
N SER A 82 15.74 6.93 -19.08
CA SER A 82 15.92 6.85 -17.62
C SER A 82 14.73 7.42 -16.82
N SER A 83 13.54 7.51 -17.44
CA SER A 83 12.34 8.09 -16.81
C SER A 83 11.18 7.09 -16.81
N PHE A 84 10.49 6.94 -15.68
CA PHE A 84 9.27 6.14 -15.63
C PHE A 84 8.09 6.93 -16.21
N LYS A 85 7.51 6.38 -17.29
CA LYS A 85 6.29 6.88 -17.95
C LYS A 85 5.04 6.22 -17.39
N HIS A 86 5.11 4.90 -17.21
CA HIS A 86 4.05 4.06 -16.67
C HIS A 86 4.60 3.31 -15.44
N LEU A 87 3.74 3.00 -14.48
CA LEU A 87 4.03 2.16 -13.32
C LEU A 87 2.99 1.04 -13.28
N LEU A 88 3.40 -0.17 -12.95
CA LEU A 88 2.50 -1.33 -12.86
C LEU A 88 2.17 -1.64 -11.39
N ALA A 89 0.89 -1.56 -11.04
CA ALA A 89 0.37 -2.08 -9.78
C ALA A 89 -0.31 -3.44 -9.99
N GLU A 90 0.17 -4.46 -9.28
CA GLU A 90 -0.51 -5.75 -9.16
C GLU A 90 -1.53 -5.67 -8.02
N LEU A 91 -2.79 -5.93 -8.35
CA LEU A 91 -3.92 -5.91 -7.44
C LEU A 91 -4.57 -7.31 -7.36
N PRO A 92 -5.36 -7.60 -6.32
CA PRO A 92 -6.06 -8.89 -6.22
C PRO A 92 -7.01 -9.17 -7.41
N PRO A 93 -7.43 -10.43 -7.62
CA PRO A 93 -8.46 -10.75 -8.61
C PRO A 93 -9.82 -10.13 -8.23
N ARG A 94 -10.72 -10.01 -9.22
CA ARG A 94 -12.11 -9.49 -9.08
C ARG A 94 -12.21 -8.11 -8.39
N VAL A 95 -11.17 -7.30 -8.54
CA VAL A 95 -11.13 -5.90 -8.08
C VAL A 95 -12.15 -5.04 -8.85
N HIS A 96 -12.82 -4.15 -8.11
CA HIS A 96 -13.83 -3.22 -8.62
C HIS A 96 -13.66 -1.84 -7.98
N SER A 97 -14.41 -0.83 -8.44
CA SER A 97 -14.40 0.55 -7.89
C SER A 97 -12.99 1.14 -7.70
N VAL A 98 -12.10 0.91 -8.66
CA VAL A 98 -10.72 1.40 -8.64
C VAL A 98 -10.69 2.90 -8.88
N TYR A 99 -9.95 3.64 -8.05
CA TYR A 99 -9.67 5.04 -8.25
C TYR A 99 -8.16 5.33 -8.13
N TYR A 100 -7.70 6.30 -8.92
CA TYR A 100 -6.32 6.78 -8.96
C TYR A 100 -6.35 8.32 -8.94
N ARG A 101 -5.83 8.90 -7.86
CA ARG A 101 -5.87 10.35 -7.62
C ARG A 101 -4.60 10.85 -6.97
N ASP A 102 -4.30 12.12 -7.10
CA ASP A 102 -3.31 12.81 -6.27
C ASP A 102 -4.00 13.81 -5.31
N ASP A 103 -3.21 14.73 -4.77
CA ASP A 103 -3.65 15.77 -3.84
C ASP A 103 -4.44 16.89 -4.56
N ILE A 104 -4.37 16.97 -5.89
CA ILE A 104 -5.04 17.99 -6.72
C ILE A 104 -6.34 17.43 -7.32
N GLY A 105 -6.44 16.11 -7.52
CA GLY A 105 -7.70 15.45 -7.88
C GLY A 105 -7.50 14.13 -8.62
N ASN A 106 -8.51 13.72 -9.39
CA ASN A 106 -8.46 12.49 -10.17
C ASN A 106 -7.35 12.52 -11.24
N ILE A 107 -6.77 11.36 -11.56
CA ILE A 107 -5.86 11.16 -12.68
C ILE A 107 -6.48 10.13 -13.63
N SER A 108 -6.93 10.60 -14.80
CA SER A 108 -7.59 9.75 -15.81
C SER A 108 -6.61 8.85 -16.59
N SER A 109 -5.31 9.13 -16.55
CA SER A 109 -4.26 8.34 -17.22
C SER A 109 -3.94 7.07 -16.42
N SER A 110 -4.85 6.09 -16.51
CA SER A 110 -4.66 4.73 -16.00
C SER A 110 -5.43 3.70 -16.83
N ARG A 111 -5.00 2.44 -16.76
CA ARG A 111 -5.60 1.30 -17.49
C ARG A 111 -5.65 0.07 -16.59
N LEU A 112 -6.84 -0.33 -16.19
CA LEU A 112 -7.09 -1.58 -15.47
C LEU A 112 -7.27 -2.75 -16.44
N ARG A 113 -6.65 -3.88 -16.14
CA ARG A 113 -6.81 -5.16 -16.84
C ARG A 113 -7.06 -6.27 -15.82
N THR A 114 -8.32 -6.65 -15.66
CA THR A 114 -8.72 -7.73 -14.74
C THR A 114 -8.42 -9.10 -15.36
N ASN A 115 -7.85 -10.01 -14.58
CA ASN A 115 -7.69 -11.42 -14.92
C ASN A 115 -8.20 -12.29 -13.75
N SER A 116 -8.43 -13.57 -14.01
CA SER A 116 -8.91 -14.57 -13.05
C SER A 116 -8.04 -14.71 -11.80
N ARG A 117 -6.71 -14.54 -11.92
CA ARG A 117 -5.73 -14.75 -10.84
C ARG A 117 -5.24 -13.46 -10.16
N LYS A 118 -5.18 -12.35 -10.89
CA LYS A 118 -4.74 -11.01 -10.43
C LYS A 118 -5.36 -9.92 -11.33
N SER A 119 -5.37 -8.68 -10.88
CA SER A 119 -5.73 -7.53 -11.72
C SER A 119 -4.50 -6.63 -11.90
N GLU A 120 -4.23 -6.21 -13.13
CA GLU A 120 -3.09 -5.37 -13.49
C GLU A 120 -3.58 -3.93 -13.69
N LEU A 121 -3.15 -2.99 -12.84
CA LEU A 121 -3.43 -1.56 -13.00
C LEU A 121 -2.16 -0.85 -13.46
N LEU A 122 -2.12 -0.47 -14.74
CA LEU A 122 -1.08 0.39 -15.29
C LEU A 122 -1.48 1.85 -15.02
N ILE A 123 -0.65 2.61 -14.30
CA ILE A 123 -0.86 4.04 -14.03
C ILE A 123 0.20 4.89 -14.73
N GLU A 124 -0.21 6.09 -15.15
CA GLU A 124 0.65 7.12 -15.73
C GLU A 124 0.56 8.38 -14.86
N PRO A 125 1.62 8.74 -14.11
CA PRO A 125 1.67 9.98 -13.35
C PRO A 125 1.56 11.21 -14.27
N ARG A 126 1.09 12.36 -13.72
CA ARG A 126 0.89 13.61 -14.50
C ARG A 126 2.15 14.13 -15.21
N TYR A 127 3.32 13.70 -14.78
CA TYR A 127 4.63 14.01 -15.35
C TYR A 127 5.53 12.76 -15.27
N PRO A 128 6.46 12.57 -16.22
CA PRO A 128 7.38 11.44 -16.19
C PRO A 128 8.32 11.55 -14.98
N LEU A 129 8.58 10.45 -14.29
CA LEU A 129 9.47 10.44 -13.13
C LEU A 129 10.92 10.27 -13.59
N PHE A 130 11.67 11.37 -13.58
CA PHE A 130 13.13 11.39 -13.72
C PHE A 130 13.83 11.25 -12.35
N GLY A 131 15.12 10.90 -12.34
CA GLY A 131 15.89 10.72 -11.11
C GLY A 131 15.85 11.96 -10.21
N GLY A 132 15.60 11.75 -8.92
CA GLY A 132 15.39 12.79 -7.92
C GLY A 132 14.00 13.45 -7.94
N TRP A 133 13.11 13.10 -8.88
CA TRP A 133 11.71 13.56 -8.86
C TRP A 133 10.87 12.64 -7.98
N LYS A 134 9.81 13.20 -7.39
CA LYS A 134 8.84 12.51 -6.54
C LYS A 134 7.42 12.77 -7.04
N ALA A 135 6.53 11.80 -6.90
CA ALA A 135 5.09 11.96 -7.05
C ALA A 135 4.38 11.34 -5.84
N THR A 136 3.38 12.06 -5.30
CA THR A 136 2.48 11.52 -4.28
C THR A 136 1.14 11.22 -4.93
N PHE A 137 0.62 10.01 -4.72
CA PHE A 137 -0.69 9.59 -5.23
C PHE A 137 -1.36 8.57 -4.31
N VAL A 138 -2.67 8.41 -4.48
CA VAL A 138 -3.51 7.44 -3.81
C VAL A 138 -4.10 6.50 -4.85
N ILE A 139 -3.85 5.21 -4.67
CA ILE A 139 -4.61 4.13 -5.29
C ILE A 139 -5.60 3.61 -4.24
N GLY A 140 -6.85 3.37 -4.64
CA GLY A 140 -7.82 2.65 -3.83
C GLY A 140 -8.71 1.78 -4.69
N TYR A 141 -9.23 0.69 -4.11
CA TYR A 141 -10.00 -0.31 -4.83
C TYR A 141 -10.90 -1.12 -3.88
N GLY A 142 -12.01 -1.61 -4.39
CA GLY A 142 -12.87 -2.59 -3.73
C GLY A 142 -12.50 -4.03 -4.10
N VAL A 143 -12.70 -4.95 -3.14
CA VAL A 143 -12.65 -6.40 -3.35
C VAL A 143 -13.89 -7.05 -2.73
N PRO A 144 -14.46 -8.12 -3.34
CA PRO A 144 -15.60 -8.82 -2.75
C PRO A 144 -15.15 -9.57 -1.48
N LEU A 145 -15.83 -9.36 -0.36
CA LEU A 145 -15.41 -9.90 0.94
C LEU A 145 -15.30 -11.43 0.95
N GLN A 146 -16.14 -12.12 0.19
CA GLN A 146 -16.22 -13.59 0.09
C GLN A 146 -14.92 -14.31 -0.34
N ASP A 147 -13.93 -13.61 -0.90
CA ASP A 147 -12.62 -14.19 -1.26
C ASP A 147 -11.58 -14.08 -0.13
N PHE A 148 -11.84 -13.23 0.86
CA PHE A 148 -10.86 -12.83 1.88
C PHE A 148 -11.36 -13.10 3.30
N LEU A 149 -12.66 -13.03 3.54
CA LEU A 149 -13.32 -13.28 4.81
C LEU A 149 -13.93 -14.69 4.82
N PHE A 150 -13.52 -15.49 5.81
CA PHE A 150 -13.96 -16.85 6.02
C PHE A 150 -14.50 -17.02 7.45
N GLU A 151 -15.38 -17.99 7.64
CA GLU A 151 -15.92 -18.41 8.93
C GLU A 151 -15.36 -19.78 9.29
N LEU A 152 -15.20 -20.05 10.59
CA LEU A 152 -14.64 -21.27 11.15
C LEU A 152 -15.71 -21.97 12.01
N ASP A 153 -15.54 -23.28 12.24
CA ASP A 153 -16.57 -24.13 12.88
C ASP A 153 -16.96 -23.72 14.31
N ASP A 154 -16.16 -22.88 14.97
CA ASP A 154 -16.41 -22.29 16.29
C ASP A 154 -17.22 -20.97 16.24
N GLY A 155 -17.57 -20.50 15.05
CA GLY A 155 -18.18 -19.18 14.82
C GLY A 155 -17.19 -18.01 14.82
N SER A 156 -15.88 -18.27 14.97
CA SER A 156 -14.86 -17.25 14.73
C SER A 156 -14.74 -16.95 13.24
N ARG A 157 -14.35 -15.73 12.90
CA ARG A 157 -14.06 -15.34 11.51
C ARG A 157 -12.58 -15.06 11.33
N TYR A 158 -12.05 -15.34 10.15
CA TYR A 158 -10.70 -14.92 9.78
C TYR A 158 -10.68 -14.20 8.44
N LEU A 159 -9.96 -13.07 8.42
CA LEU A 159 -9.58 -12.38 7.21
C LEU A 159 -8.21 -12.93 6.77
N ASN A 160 -8.11 -13.42 5.55
CA ASN A 160 -6.86 -13.73 4.85
C ASN A 160 -6.51 -12.53 3.96
N TYR A 161 -5.31 -11.97 4.07
CA TYR A 161 -4.90 -10.85 3.22
C TYR A 161 -3.38 -10.78 3.02
N THR A 162 -2.92 -10.21 1.90
CA THR A 162 -1.49 -10.05 1.63
C THR A 162 -0.94 -8.78 2.27
N PHE A 163 0.13 -8.92 3.05
CA PHE A 163 0.91 -7.79 3.56
C PHE A 163 1.89 -7.35 2.49
N GLY A 164 1.73 -6.20 1.83
CA GLY A 164 2.64 -5.86 0.72
C GLY A 164 2.41 -4.52 0.03
N CYS A 165 3.36 -4.15 -0.82
CA CYS A 165 3.18 -3.06 -1.78
C CYS A 165 2.58 -3.63 -3.08
N PRO A 166 1.57 -2.97 -3.68
CA PRO A 166 1.03 -3.40 -4.98
C PRO A 166 1.94 -3.01 -6.16
N LEU A 167 2.85 -2.05 -6.02
CA LEU A 167 3.69 -1.60 -7.15
C LEU A 167 4.83 -2.60 -7.42
N SER A 168 4.85 -3.15 -8.64
CA SER A 168 5.85 -4.11 -9.09
C SER A 168 7.26 -3.51 -9.04
N GLU A 169 8.25 -4.32 -8.67
CA GLU A 169 9.69 -3.96 -8.62
C GLU A 169 10.03 -2.75 -7.73
N THR A 170 9.15 -2.35 -6.81
CA THR A 170 9.43 -1.26 -5.85
C THR A 170 10.00 -1.75 -4.53
N VAL A 171 10.93 -0.98 -3.98
CA VAL A 171 11.35 -1.05 -2.57
C VAL A 171 10.61 0.05 -1.82
N VAL A 172 10.14 -0.26 -0.61
CA VAL A 172 9.32 0.68 0.19
C VAL A 172 9.97 0.96 1.54
N ASP A 173 10.45 2.19 1.71
CA ASP A 173 11.10 2.67 2.92
C ASP A 173 10.19 2.61 4.15
N LYS A 174 8.88 2.85 3.97
CA LYS A 174 7.81 2.70 4.97
C LYS A 174 6.46 2.46 4.28
N LEU A 175 5.76 1.39 4.65
CA LEU A 175 4.43 1.01 4.13
C LEU A 175 3.34 1.48 5.16
N SER A 176 2.02 1.16 5.16
CA SER A 176 1.10 1.54 6.29
C SER A 176 -0.30 0.87 6.44
N PHE A 177 -0.60 0.06 7.51
CA PHE A 177 -1.83 -0.75 7.82
C PHE A 177 -2.44 -0.49 9.17
N GLN A 178 -3.78 -0.54 9.18
CA GLN A 178 -4.61 -0.37 10.36
C GLN A 178 -5.66 -1.50 10.42
N ARG A 179 -5.97 -1.98 11.62
CA ARG A 179 -6.84 -3.14 11.91
C ARG A 179 -7.75 -2.84 13.08
N ASP A 180 -8.96 -3.36 13.17
CA ASP A 180 -9.73 -3.30 14.44
C ASP A 180 -8.96 -4.00 15.59
N GLN A 181 -8.92 -3.38 16.77
CA GLN A 181 -8.37 -3.94 18.01
C GLN A 181 -9.03 -5.27 18.41
N ARG A 182 -10.31 -5.47 18.07
CA ARG A 182 -11.08 -6.71 18.33
C ARG A 182 -10.59 -7.93 17.52
N THR A 183 -9.57 -7.74 16.68
CA THR A 183 -8.95 -8.79 15.86
C THR A 183 -7.67 -9.30 16.54
N ILE A 184 -7.56 -10.61 16.72
CA ILE A 184 -6.35 -11.32 17.16
C ILE A 184 -5.45 -11.60 15.94
N LEU A 185 -4.12 -11.52 16.11
CA LEU A 185 -3.14 -11.83 15.06
C LEU A 185 -2.48 -13.19 15.34
N SER A 186 -2.94 -14.25 14.69
CA SER A 186 -2.46 -15.61 14.99
C SER A 186 -1.23 -16.04 14.19
N LYS A 187 -1.00 -15.43 13.01
CA LYS A 187 0.11 -15.79 12.11
C LYS A 187 0.66 -14.57 11.35
N LEU A 188 1.69 -13.94 11.92
CA LEU A 188 2.56 -13.00 11.21
C LEU A 188 4.02 -13.38 11.49
N LEU A 189 4.67 -13.98 10.50
CA LEU A 189 6.06 -14.49 10.59
C LEU A 189 7.14 -13.39 10.52
N LEU A 190 6.71 -12.12 10.49
CA LEU A 190 7.56 -10.95 10.33
C LEU A 190 7.54 -10.14 11.62
N HIS A 191 8.71 -9.72 12.12
CA HIS A 191 8.79 -8.88 13.33
C HIS A 191 8.18 -7.51 13.09
N VAL A 192 7.38 -7.01 14.04
CA VAL A 192 6.36 -6.00 13.78
C VAL A 192 6.18 -5.03 14.96
N GLU A 193 6.41 -3.71 14.75
CA GLU A 193 6.05 -2.66 15.72
C GLU A 193 4.51 -2.55 15.81
N GLN A 194 3.95 -2.11 16.95
CA GLN A 194 2.50 -1.93 17.15
C GLN A 194 2.18 -0.69 17.99
N SER A 195 1.21 0.11 17.54
CA SER A 195 0.57 1.22 18.26
C SER A 195 -0.95 1.11 18.18
N LEU A 196 -1.66 1.90 18.98
CA LEU A 196 -3.13 2.00 18.99
C LEU A 196 -3.54 3.43 18.64
N GLU A 197 -4.44 3.57 17.66
CA GLU A 197 -5.12 4.82 17.31
C GLU A 197 -6.63 4.65 17.52
N THR A 198 -7.35 5.71 17.87
CA THR A 198 -8.83 5.72 17.84
C THR A 198 -9.30 6.46 16.58
N LYS A 199 -10.11 5.80 15.74
CA LYS A 199 -10.65 6.43 14.51
C LYS A 199 -12.15 6.55 14.54
N TYR A 200 -12.63 7.68 14.03
CA TYR A 200 -14.03 7.99 13.86
C TYR A 200 -14.33 8.00 12.36
N SER A 201 -15.29 7.19 11.94
CA SER A 201 -15.86 7.19 10.60
C SER A 201 -17.32 7.66 10.64
N TYR A 202 -18.01 7.56 9.50
CA TYR A 202 -19.45 7.76 9.47
C TYR A 202 -20.15 6.74 10.37
N LEU A 203 -21.17 7.21 11.11
CA LEU A 203 -21.99 6.43 12.05
C LEU A 203 -21.25 5.88 13.30
N ASP A 204 -20.03 6.34 13.59
CA ASP A 204 -19.31 5.98 14.83
C ASP A 204 -19.62 6.93 16.00
N VAL A 205 -20.21 6.40 17.08
CA VAL A 205 -20.47 7.16 18.32
C VAL A 205 -19.25 7.17 19.27
N ILE A 206 -18.64 6.00 19.46
CA ILE A 206 -17.51 5.80 20.41
C ILE A 206 -16.15 5.80 19.67
N GLY A 207 -16.18 5.71 18.34
CA GLY A 207 -15.00 5.43 17.53
C GLY A 207 -14.60 3.95 17.54
N ARG A 208 -13.74 3.58 16.60
CA ARG A 208 -13.16 2.24 16.43
C ARG A 208 -11.68 2.32 16.81
N THR A 209 -11.26 1.58 17.85
CA THR A 209 -9.84 1.44 18.16
C THR A 209 -9.17 0.61 17.06
N VAL A 210 -8.16 1.16 16.42
CA VAL A 210 -7.38 0.48 15.40
C VAL A 210 -5.94 0.26 15.84
N VAL A 211 -5.43 -0.96 15.61
CA VAL A 211 -4.03 -1.32 15.78
C VAL A 211 -3.26 -0.94 14.51
N VAL A 212 -2.22 -0.15 14.67
CA VAL A 212 -1.40 0.44 13.60
C VAL A 212 0.03 -0.04 13.81
N LEU A 213 0.57 -0.76 12.84
CA LEU A 213 1.63 -1.74 13.12
C LEU A 213 2.89 -1.41 12.29
N GLU A 214 3.94 -0.63 12.62
CA GLU A 214 4.95 0.03 11.70
C GLU A 214 6.16 -0.78 11.07
N LYS A 215 6.48 -0.77 9.72
CA LYS A 215 7.73 -1.28 8.99
C LYS A 215 8.56 -0.20 8.35
N LYS A 216 9.85 -0.52 8.27
CA LYS A 216 10.78 0.01 7.28
C LYS A 216 11.36 -1.08 6.36
N ASN A 217 11.69 -0.74 5.12
CA ASN A 217 12.33 -1.65 4.13
C ASN A 217 11.49 -2.88 3.73
N VAL A 218 10.35 -2.65 3.08
CA VAL A 218 9.59 -3.72 2.40
C VAL A 218 10.16 -3.93 0.99
N VAL A 219 10.21 -5.20 0.56
CA VAL A 219 10.60 -5.63 -0.78
C VAL A 219 9.53 -6.60 -1.29
N PRO A 220 9.37 -6.84 -2.61
CA PRO A 220 8.27 -7.63 -3.15
C PRO A 220 8.20 -9.07 -2.60
N GLU A 221 9.32 -9.65 -2.18
CA GLU A 221 9.40 -10.98 -1.56
C GLU A 221 8.73 -11.03 -0.17
N HIS A 222 8.51 -9.88 0.47
CA HIS A 222 7.73 -9.78 1.71
C HIS A 222 6.22 -9.76 1.47
N ASN A 223 5.72 -9.83 0.22
CA ASN A 223 4.30 -9.84 -0.13
C ASN A 223 3.61 -11.19 0.22
N VAL A 224 3.62 -11.56 1.50
CA VAL A 224 3.14 -12.84 2.03
C VAL A 224 1.71 -12.70 2.59
N PRO A 225 0.81 -13.69 2.37
CA PRO A 225 -0.50 -13.72 3.02
C PRO A 225 -0.38 -13.95 4.54
N PHE A 226 -1.14 -13.16 5.30
CA PHE A 226 -1.29 -13.31 6.75
C PHE A 226 -2.77 -13.47 7.12
N GLN A 227 -3.02 -14.10 8.27
CA GLN A 227 -4.37 -14.41 8.75
C GLN A 227 -4.68 -13.63 10.03
N VAL A 228 -5.84 -12.99 10.05
CA VAL A 228 -6.30 -12.11 11.12
C VAL A 228 -7.67 -12.56 11.60
N TYR A 229 -7.73 -13.07 12.82
CA TYR A 229 -8.90 -13.77 13.39
C TYR A 229 -9.68 -12.82 14.29
N TYR A 230 -11.01 -12.82 14.21
CA TYR A 230 -11.85 -11.98 15.07
C TYR A 230 -13.16 -12.66 15.42
N ASN A 231 -13.65 -12.40 16.63
CA ASN A 231 -15.00 -12.73 17.03
C ASN A 231 -15.92 -11.54 16.68
N PHE A 232 -17.06 -11.82 16.05
CA PHE A 232 -18.03 -10.80 15.65
C PHE A 232 -19.44 -11.24 15.99
N ASN A 233 -20.03 -10.61 17.02
CA ASN A 233 -21.44 -10.80 17.34
C ASN A 233 -22.33 -10.04 16.32
N PRO A 234 -23.20 -10.72 15.54
CA PRO A 234 -24.08 -10.08 14.55
C PRO A 234 -24.98 -8.98 15.11
N MET A 235 -25.34 -9.02 16.40
CA MET A 235 -26.20 -8.00 17.02
C MET A 235 -25.63 -6.58 16.91
N PHE A 236 -24.30 -6.42 16.82
CA PHE A 236 -23.68 -5.10 16.63
C PHE A 236 -23.98 -4.48 15.25
N MET A 237 -24.36 -5.26 14.23
CA MET A 237 -24.77 -4.72 12.92
C MET A 237 -26.06 -3.89 13.01
N LEU A 238 -26.90 -4.13 14.01
CA LEU A 238 -28.14 -3.38 14.19
C LEU A 238 -27.91 -1.97 14.76
N ALA A 239 -26.75 -1.71 15.37
CA ALA A 239 -26.48 -0.43 16.05
C ALA A 239 -26.41 0.77 15.09
N GLU A 240 -25.75 0.63 13.94
CA GLU A 240 -25.62 1.72 12.95
C GLU A 240 -27.01 2.14 12.38
N PRO A 241 -27.91 1.23 11.96
CA PRO A 241 -29.29 1.57 11.61
C PRO A 241 -30.12 2.13 12.77
N LEU A 242 -30.05 1.55 13.98
CA LEU A 242 -30.85 2.00 15.12
C LEU A 242 -30.46 3.43 15.54
N MET A 243 -29.19 3.80 15.43
CA MET A 243 -28.73 5.16 15.67
C MET A 243 -29.43 6.15 14.71
N LEU A 244 -29.47 5.86 13.40
CA LEU A 244 -30.17 6.70 12.42
C LEU A 244 -31.68 6.80 12.70
N VAL A 245 -32.33 5.68 13.00
CA VAL A 245 -33.76 5.66 13.39
C VAL A 245 -33.99 6.51 14.64
N SER A 246 -33.13 6.42 15.65
CA SER A 246 -33.25 7.21 16.88
C SER A 246 -33.06 8.71 16.64
N ALA A 247 -32.16 9.12 15.74
CA ALA A 247 -31.94 10.52 15.40
C ALA A 247 -33.16 11.14 14.70
N PHE A 248 -33.75 10.45 13.71
CA PHE A 248 -34.98 10.92 13.07
C PHE A 248 -36.18 10.90 14.02
N PHE A 249 -36.29 9.88 14.88
CA PHE A 249 -37.35 9.81 15.90
C PHE A 249 -37.28 10.99 16.88
N LEU A 250 -36.10 11.28 17.43
CA LEU A 250 -35.90 12.42 18.34
C LEU A 250 -36.17 13.77 17.66
N PHE A 251 -35.83 13.92 16.37
CA PHE A 251 -36.19 15.10 15.59
C PHE A 251 -37.72 15.29 15.50
N PHE A 252 -38.48 14.24 15.15
CA PHE A 252 -39.95 14.33 15.12
C PHE A 252 -40.57 14.56 16.50
N VAL A 253 -40.03 13.95 17.57
CA VAL A 253 -40.47 14.22 18.94
C VAL A 253 -40.22 15.68 19.34
N ALA A 254 -39.08 16.27 18.94
CA ALA A 254 -38.80 17.69 19.18
C ALA A 254 -39.76 18.61 18.40
N CYS A 255 -40.13 18.26 17.16
CA CYS A 255 -41.14 18.99 16.39
C CYS A 255 -42.53 18.92 17.07
N ILE A 256 -42.95 17.75 17.55
CA ILE A 256 -44.23 17.57 18.27
C ILE A 256 -44.22 18.37 19.58
N ALA A 257 -43.12 18.33 20.34
CA ALA A 257 -42.97 19.11 21.57
C ALA A 257 -43.08 20.62 21.29
N TYR A 258 -42.37 21.12 20.26
CA TYR A 258 -42.44 22.53 19.85
C TYR A 258 -43.86 22.96 19.44
N LEU A 259 -44.59 22.13 18.70
CA LEU A 259 -45.99 22.40 18.31
C LEU A 259 -46.97 22.40 19.49
N HIS A 260 -46.62 21.77 20.62
CA HIS A 260 -47.41 21.77 21.86
C HIS A 260 -46.95 22.82 22.89
N MET A 261 -45.91 23.62 22.60
CA MET A 261 -45.48 24.72 23.47
C MET A 261 -46.24 26.01 23.13
N ASP A 262 -47.23 26.38 23.96
CA ASP A 262 -47.92 27.68 23.88
C ASP A 262 -46.95 28.81 24.29
N LEU A 263 -46.25 29.37 23.31
CA LEU A 263 -45.26 30.44 23.46
C LEU A 263 -45.90 31.85 23.51
N SER A 264 -47.22 31.97 23.72
CA SER A 264 -47.88 33.28 23.73
C SER A 264 -47.56 34.10 24.98
N ILE A 265 -47.00 35.29 24.77
CA ILE A 265 -46.65 36.25 25.84
C ILE A 265 -47.89 36.93 26.44
N ARG A 266 -49.02 36.96 25.72
CA ARG A 266 -50.31 37.44 26.22
C ARG A 266 -51.47 36.73 25.52
N LYS A 267 -52.43 36.27 26.32
CA LYS A 267 -53.67 35.62 25.88
C LYS A 267 -54.81 36.62 25.69
#